data_AF-A0A2I0VK80-F1
#
_entry.id   AF-A0A2I0VK80-F1
#
_cell.length_a   1.000
_cell.length_b   1.000
_cell.length_c   1.000
_cell.angle_alpha   90.00
_cell.angle_beta   90.00
_cell.angle_gamma   90.00
#
_symmetry.space_group_name_H-M   'P 1'
#
loop_
_entity.id
_entity.type
_entity.pdbx_description
1 polymer ?
#
loop_
_entity_poly.entity_id
_entity_poly.type
_entity_poly.pdbx_seq_one_letter_code
_entity_poly.pdbx_strand_id
1 'polypeptide(L)'
;MSAANALMEFGMVPLLRVAWVAATLPILVALVPVRSIGFFRRLLVGFAARGKTLQSSTKLTVPQRFFLHFYVIAVLLTTSLVLSTWFYAYKKMTPLASEPLQFSTIASHLTGGSHMLSIHKSTTFPMKRRFEVWKIVLVLLMMEAQALRRLYETLYVFNYGPSARMHVLGYLAGLFFYTAAPLSVGSTCAVDAINYVGSQIVEFIVNGRSRMPDVEFFHWEPLKPLFYLGWCQWFGAALFVWGSIHQLRCHAILGSLREQRGADEYIIPNGDWFEYVSCPHYLGEIVIYAGILLASGGFDPTVWLLFFFVVSNLVFAAAETHRWYHQKFESYPPSRKAIIPWIY
;
A
#
# COMPACT_ATOMS: atom_id res chain seq x y z
N MET A 1 -23.91 6.82 16.92
CA MET A 1 -22.48 6.43 17.01
C MET A 1 -22.19 6.24 18.49
N SER A 2 -21.81 5.04 18.94
CA SER A 2 -21.51 4.80 20.36
C SER A 2 -20.27 5.60 20.77
N ALA A 3 -20.21 6.12 22.00
CA ALA A 3 -19.05 6.85 22.52
C ALA A 3 -17.73 6.05 22.44
N ALA A 4 -17.82 4.72 22.48
CA ALA A 4 -16.67 3.82 22.29
C ALA A 4 -16.14 3.82 20.86
N ASN A 5 -17.02 3.94 19.85
CA ASN A 5 -16.62 4.01 18.44
C ASN A 5 -15.93 5.34 18.16
N ALA A 6 -16.44 6.43 18.74
CA ALA A 6 -15.79 7.73 18.67
C ALA A 6 -14.40 7.66 19.34
N LEU A 7 -14.27 7.10 20.54
CA LEU A 7 -12.97 7.01 21.24
C LEU A 7 -11.92 6.19 20.46
N MET A 8 -12.33 5.10 19.81
CA MET A 8 -11.44 4.22 19.04
C MET A 8 -11.01 4.85 17.71
N GLU A 9 -11.92 5.53 17.01
CA GLU A 9 -11.62 6.26 15.77
C GLU A 9 -10.77 7.51 16.04
N PHE A 10 -11.05 8.23 17.15
CA PHE A 10 -10.23 9.34 17.64
C PHE A 10 -8.84 8.90 18.13
N GLY A 11 -8.64 7.63 18.48
CA GLY A 11 -7.32 7.10 18.87
C GLY A 11 -6.49 6.57 17.70
N MET A 12 -7.10 5.76 16.84
CA MET A 12 -6.37 4.99 15.82
C MET A 12 -5.83 5.86 14.67
N VAL A 13 -6.67 6.74 14.11
CA VAL A 13 -6.27 7.55 12.94
C VAL A 13 -5.15 8.54 13.29
N PRO A 14 -5.25 9.34 14.38
CA PRO A 14 -4.16 10.22 14.77
C PRO A 14 -2.87 9.47 15.11
N LEU A 15 -2.97 8.30 15.76
CA LEU A 15 -1.82 7.45 16.06
C LEU A 15 -1.11 6.98 14.78
N LEU A 16 -1.85 6.50 13.78
CA LEU A 16 -1.29 6.12 12.48
C LEU A 16 -0.58 7.31 11.81
N ARG A 17 -1.19 8.49 11.83
CA ARG A 17 -0.59 9.70 11.25
C ARG A 17 0.70 10.09 11.95
N VAL A 18 0.71 10.12 13.29
CA VAL A 18 1.91 10.38 14.09
C VAL A 18 2.99 9.34 13.80
N ALA A 19 2.62 8.06 13.69
CA ALA A 19 3.57 6.99 13.38
C ALA A 19 4.19 7.17 11.98
N TRP A 20 3.41 7.53 10.96
CA TRP A 20 3.96 7.84 9.63
C TRP A 20 4.90 9.04 9.63
N VAL A 21 4.54 10.12 10.34
CA VAL A 21 5.40 11.30 10.46
C VAL A 21 6.71 10.93 11.15
N ALA A 22 6.63 10.20 12.27
CA ALA A 22 7.81 9.74 13.02
C ALA A 22 8.70 8.80 12.20
N ALA A 23 8.11 7.95 11.34
CA ALA A 23 8.86 7.06 10.46
C ALA A 23 9.50 7.79 9.27
N THR A 24 8.85 8.83 8.74
CA THR A 24 9.28 9.54 7.52
C THR A 24 10.31 10.62 7.82
N LEU A 25 10.16 11.36 8.92
CA LEU A 25 11.01 12.52 9.24
C LEU A 25 12.51 12.18 9.31
N PRO A 26 12.96 11.09 9.97
CA PRO A 26 14.36 10.68 9.95
C PRO A 26 14.92 10.49 8.54
N ILE A 27 14.14 9.88 7.65
CA ILE A 27 14.54 9.60 6.27
C ILE A 27 14.71 10.91 5.50
N LEU A 28 13.76 11.84 5.64
CA LEU A 28 13.83 13.16 5.01
C LEU A 28 15.05 13.96 5.50
N VAL A 29 15.31 13.96 6.81
CA VAL A 29 16.50 14.61 7.38
C VAL A 29 17.78 14.00 6.79
N ALA A 30 17.84 12.68 6.62
CA ALA A 30 18.99 12.00 6.04
C ALA A 30 19.17 12.23 4.52
N LEU A 31 18.12 12.65 3.80
CA LEU A 31 18.18 13.03 2.38
C LEU A 31 18.78 14.43 2.18
N VAL A 32 18.75 15.31 3.17
CA VAL A 32 19.29 16.68 3.03
C VAL A 32 20.83 16.66 3.07
N PRO A 33 21.53 17.18 2.05
CA PRO A 33 22.99 17.12 1.96
C PRO A 33 23.68 18.18 2.84
N VAL A 34 23.40 18.22 4.14
CA VAL A 34 24.05 19.15 5.09
C VAL A 34 25.20 18.45 5.82
N ARG A 35 26.39 19.09 5.85
CA ARG A 35 27.58 18.55 6.53
C ARG A 35 27.32 18.16 8.00
N SER A 36 26.55 18.96 8.73
CA SER A 36 26.20 18.72 10.15
C SER A 36 25.37 17.44 10.37
N ILE A 37 24.64 16.98 9.35
CA ILE A 37 23.75 15.81 9.43
C ILE A 37 24.51 14.54 8.98
N GLY A 38 25.76 14.67 8.54
CA GLY A 38 26.55 13.55 8.01
C GLY A 38 26.69 12.37 8.98
N PHE A 39 26.77 12.61 10.30
CA PHE A 39 26.76 11.54 11.31
C PHE A 39 25.42 10.81 11.35
N PHE A 40 24.32 11.55 11.42
CA PHE A 40 22.96 11.00 11.45
C PHE A 40 22.66 10.19 10.17
N ARG A 41 23.04 10.73 9.02
CA ARG A 41 22.91 10.02 7.73
C ARG A 41 23.66 8.70 7.73
N ARG A 42 24.91 8.65 8.21
CA ARG A 42 25.68 7.40 8.32
C ARG A 42 25.01 6.38 9.22
N LEU A 43 24.44 6.85 10.34
CA LEU A 43 23.73 6.01 11.30
C LEU A 43 22.44 5.43 10.70
N LEU A 44 21.67 6.27 10.00
CA LEU A 44 20.46 5.84 9.30
C LEU A 44 20.76 4.89 8.12
N VAL A 45 21.83 5.15 7.36
CA VAL A 45 22.34 4.20 6.35
C VAL A 45 22.70 2.86 6.99
N GLY A 46 23.39 2.87 8.14
CA GLY A 46 23.73 1.64 8.88
C GLY A 46 22.50 0.83 9.31
N PHE A 47 21.40 1.50 9.67
CA PHE A 47 20.14 0.85 10.06
C PHE A 47 19.28 0.41 8.89
N ALA A 48 19.31 1.16 7.78
CA ALA A 48 18.58 0.86 6.55
C ALA A 48 19.33 -0.15 5.65
N ALA A 49 20.62 -0.37 5.91
CA ALA A 49 21.46 -1.27 5.15
C ALA A 49 20.92 -2.71 5.18
N ARG A 50 20.84 -3.30 3.98
CA ARG A 50 20.36 -4.66 3.72
C ARG A 50 21.11 -5.28 2.55
N GLY A 51 21.37 -6.58 2.64
CA GLY A 51 22.11 -7.34 1.63
C GLY A 51 23.42 -6.66 1.27
N LYS A 52 23.57 -6.27 0.00
CA LYS A 52 24.78 -5.66 -0.58
C LYS A 52 25.27 -4.35 0.06
N THR A 53 24.39 -3.64 0.75
CA THR A 53 24.71 -2.36 1.41
C THR A 53 25.15 -2.53 2.86
N LEU A 54 25.05 -3.74 3.43
CA LEU A 54 25.38 -4.03 4.82
C LEU A 54 26.86 -4.39 4.97
N GLN A 55 27.59 -3.66 5.81
CA GLN A 55 28.96 -4.01 6.20
C GLN A 55 28.94 -5.13 7.26
N SER A 56 29.83 -6.11 7.11
CA SER A 56 29.88 -7.41 7.82
C SER A 56 29.88 -7.36 9.36
N SER A 57 30.15 -6.21 9.98
CA SER A 57 30.54 -6.12 11.41
C SER A 57 29.40 -6.02 12.44
N THR A 58 28.11 -5.99 12.07
CA THR A 58 27.03 -5.75 13.05
C THR A 58 26.36 -7.05 13.54
N LYS A 59 26.43 -7.32 14.85
CA LYS A 59 25.79 -8.49 15.51
C LYS A 59 24.25 -8.47 15.48
N LEU A 60 23.61 -7.32 15.24
CA LEU A 60 22.16 -7.11 15.27
C LEU A 60 21.51 -7.26 13.88
N THR A 61 21.58 -8.46 13.31
CA THR A 61 21.10 -8.72 11.95
C THR A 61 20.26 -9.99 11.87
N VAL A 62 19.25 -9.97 11.02
CA VAL A 62 18.36 -11.11 10.72
C VAL A 62 18.55 -11.58 9.28
N PRO A 63 18.25 -12.87 8.97
CA PRO A 63 18.29 -13.36 7.60
C PRO A 63 17.34 -12.58 6.67
N GLN A 64 17.80 -12.27 5.46
CA GLN A 64 16.99 -11.52 4.49
C GLN A 64 15.71 -12.27 4.09
N ARG A 65 15.70 -13.62 4.11
CA ARG A 65 14.51 -14.45 3.88
C ARG A 65 13.31 -14.13 4.79
N PHE A 66 13.52 -13.42 5.91
CA PHE A 66 12.45 -12.98 6.79
C PHE A 66 11.53 -11.92 6.18
N PHE A 67 11.83 -11.42 4.97
CA PHE A 67 10.84 -10.71 4.14
C PHE A 67 9.52 -11.48 4.01
N LEU A 68 9.56 -12.82 4.01
CA LEU A 68 8.37 -13.68 4.00
C LEU A 68 7.39 -13.33 5.13
N HIS A 69 7.88 -13.06 6.34
CA HIS A 69 7.03 -12.76 7.50
C HIS A 69 6.18 -11.52 7.25
N PHE A 70 6.76 -10.50 6.61
CA PHE A 70 6.05 -9.26 6.34
C PHE A 70 4.88 -9.47 5.39
N TYR A 71 5.08 -10.26 4.34
CA TYR A 71 4.06 -10.52 3.34
C TYR A 71 2.97 -11.45 3.85
N VAL A 72 3.31 -12.43 4.68
CA VAL A 72 2.30 -13.26 5.37
C VAL A 72 1.42 -12.41 6.28
N ILE A 73 2.02 -11.55 7.11
CA ILE A 73 1.26 -10.63 7.98
C ILE A 73 0.40 -9.68 7.13
N ALA A 74 0.96 -9.13 6.05
CA ALA A 74 0.25 -8.23 5.15
C ALA A 74 -1.00 -8.91 4.59
N VAL A 75 -0.86 -10.09 3.98
CA VAL A 75 -1.97 -10.85 3.38
C VAL A 75 -3.04 -11.18 4.42
N LEU A 76 -2.66 -11.69 5.60
CA LEU A 76 -3.63 -12.00 6.65
C LEU A 76 -4.43 -10.76 7.10
N LEU A 77 -3.74 -9.62 7.26
CA LEU A 77 -4.35 -8.37 7.67
C LEU A 77 -5.23 -7.77 6.57
N THR A 78 -4.72 -7.67 5.33
CA THR A 78 -5.48 -7.13 4.19
C THR A 78 -6.69 -8.00 3.88
N THR A 79 -6.57 -9.33 3.93
CA THR A 79 -7.69 -10.24 3.72
C THR A 79 -8.77 -10.02 4.79
N SER A 80 -8.37 -9.92 6.05
CA SER A 80 -9.31 -9.66 7.15
C SER A 80 -10.04 -8.32 6.98
N LEU A 81 -9.32 -7.27 6.58
CA LEU A 81 -9.88 -5.94 6.32
C LEU A 81 -10.80 -5.92 5.09
N VAL A 82 -10.41 -6.58 4.00
CA VAL A 82 -11.22 -6.71 2.78
C VAL A 82 -12.51 -7.43 3.12
N LEU A 83 -12.45 -8.61 3.74
CA LEU A 83 -13.64 -9.41 4.06
C LEU A 83 -14.60 -8.65 4.99
N SER A 84 -14.07 -8.04 6.05
CA SER A 84 -14.89 -7.28 7.01
C SER A 84 -15.54 -6.06 6.37
N THR A 85 -14.78 -5.30 5.58
CA THR A 85 -15.28 -4.08 4.92
C THR A 85 -16.23 -4.41 3.78
N TRP A 86 -15.95 -5.47 3.03
CA TRP A 86 -16.84 -5.98 1.97
C TRP A 86 -18.17 -6.43 2.55
N PHE A 87 -18.14 -7.21 3.62
CA PHE A 87 -19.36 -7.68 4.28
C PHE A 87 -20.18 -6.50 4.82
N TYR A 88 -19.52 -5.53 5.46
CA TYR A 88 -20.16 -4.29 5.90
C TYR A 88 -20.76 -3.51 4.71
N ALA A 89 -20.01 -3.30 3.64
CA ALA A 89 -20.47 -2.62 2.43
C ALA A 89 -21.68 -3.32 1.82
N TYR A 90 -21.60 -4.64 1.64
CA TYR A 90 -22.68 -5.41 1.06
C TYR A 90 -23.94 -5.32 1.93
N LYS A 91 -23.85 -5.62 3.23
CA LYS A 91 -25.05 -5.70 4.09
C LYS A 91 -25.66 -4.35 4.48
N LYS A 92 -24.86 -3.30 4.66
CA LYS A 92 -25.35 -1.96 5.08
C LYS A 92 -25.52 -0.97 3.94
N MET A 93 -24.78 -1.14 2.84
CA MET A 93 -24.66 -0.13 1.79
C MET A 93 -25.30 -0.54 0.46
N THR A 94 -25.63 -1.82 0.23
CA THR A 94 -26.49 -2.22 -0.90
C THR A 94 -27.98 -2.15 -0.49
N PRO A 95 -28.87 -1.58 -1.33
CA PRO A 95 -30.29 -1.54 -1.02
C PRO A 95 -30.91 -2.94 -1.09
N LEU A 96 -31.72 -3.28 -0.08
CA LEU A 96 -32.67 -4.38 -0.15
C LEU A 96 -33.82 -3.91 -1.08
N ALA A 97 -33.73 -4.26 -2.37
CA ALA A 97 -34.69 -3.94 -3.44
C ALA A 97 -34.73 -2.49 -3.98
N SER A 98 -34.37 -2.37 -5.28
CA SER A 98 -34.80 -1.42 -6.31
C SER A 98 -35.34 -0.02 -5.90
N GLU A 99 -34.52 1.01 -6.08
CA GLU A 99 -35.01 2.35 -6.44
C GLU A 99 -34.47 2.75 -7.84
N PRO A 100 -35.31 3.26 -8.76
CA PRO A 100 -34.88 3.61 -10.11
C PRO A 100 -34.06 4.90 -10.13
N LEU A 101 -32.75 4.74 -10.30
CA LEU A 101 -31.87 5.49 -11.19
C LEU A 101 -32.39 6.85 -11.73
N GLN A 102 -32.19 7.96 -11.01
CA GLN A 102 -32.26 9.31 -11.59
C GLN A 102 -30.86 9.80 -12.01
N PHE A 103 -30.53 9.57 -13.29
CA PHE A 103 -29.27 9.96 -13.94
C PHE A 103 -29.12 11.48 -14.18
N SER A 104 -30.12 12.30 -13.83
CA SER A 104 -30.14 13.74 -14.11
C SER A 104 -29.29 14.58 -13.14
N THR A 105 -29.01 14.08 -11.93
CA THR A 105 -28.35 14.88 -10.89
C THR A 105 -26.81 14.91 -11.03
N ILE A 106 -26.20 13.87 -11.62
CA ILE A 106 -24.73 13.78 -11.77
C ILE A 106 -24.21 14.80 -12.80
N ALA A 107 -24.96 15.05 -13.87
CA ALA A 107 -24.61 16.07 -14.87
C ALA A 107 -24.71 17.51 -14.30
N SER A 108 -25.68 17.77 -13.42
CA SER A 108 -25.89 19.09 -12.80
C SER A 108 -24.79 19.46 -11.80
N HIS A 109 -24.20 18.48 -11.12
CA HIS A 109 -23.09 18.71 -10.18
C HIS A 109 -21.72 18.87 -10.85
N LEU A 110 -21.57 18.45 -12.10
CA LEU A 110 -20.36 18.67 -12.90
C LEU A 110 -20.35 20.03 -13.62
N THR A 111 -21.48 20.76 -13.66
CA THR A 111 -21.63 22.03 -14.40
C THR A 111 -21.89 23.27 -13.52
N GLY A 112 -21.74 23.19 -12.20
CA GLY A 112 -21.65 24.39 -11.35
C GLY A 112 -22.93 25.23 -11.24
N GLY A 113 -24.11 24.59 -11.18
CA GLY A 113 -25.38 25.28 -10.93
C GLY A 113 -25.65 25.49 -9.43
N SER A 114 -25.65 26.75 -8.99
CA SER A 114 -26.03 27.17 -7.64
C SER A 114 -27.56 27.36 -7.48
N HIS A 115 -28.05 27.07 -6.27
CA HIS A 115 -29.41 27.27 -5.71
C HIS A 115 -30.48 26.17 -5.90
N MET A 116 -30.56 25.25 -4.91
CA MET A 116 -31.82 24.79 -4.28
C MET A 116 -31.50 23.97 -3.01
N LEU A 117 -31.59 24.61 -1.85
CA LEU A 117 -31.18 24.05 -0.54
C LEU A 117 -32.41 23.86 0.36
N SER A 118 -32.78 22.62 0.69
CA SER A 118 -33.31 22.23 2.02
C SER A 118 -33.66 20.73 2.10
N ILE A 119 -34.26 20.11 1.07
CA ILE A 119 -34.76 18.72 1.14
C ILE A 119 -33.72 17.67 0.69
N HIS A 120 -32.71 18.07 -0.10
CA HIS A 120 -31.72 17.17 -0.69
C HIS A 120 -30.57 16.74 0.26
N LYS A 121 -30.50 17.30 1.48
CA LYS A 121 -29.38 17.09 2.41
C LYS A 121 -29.42 15.73 3.12
N SER A 122 -30.61 15.12 3.26
CA SER A 122 -30.80 13.84 3.95
C SER A 122 -30.53 12.62 3.05
N THR A 123 -30.82 12.71 1.76
CA THR A 123 -30.57 11.64 0.75
C THR A 123 -29.15 11.64 0.19
N THR A 124 -28.46 12.79 0.15
CA THR A 124 -27.07 12.89 -0.34
C THR A 124 -26.05 12.29 0.62
N PHE A 125 -26.27 12.40 1.93
CA PHE A 125 -25.36 11.86 2.95
C PHE A 125 -25.21 10.32 2.91
N PRO A 126 -26.28 9.50 2.85
CA PRO A 126 -26.16 8.06 2.73
C PRO A 126 -25.51 7.64 1.40
N MET A 127 -25.85 8.28 0.27
CA MET A 127 -25.23 7.97 -1.02
C MET A 127 -23.72 8.26 -1.04
N LYS A 128 -23.30 9.41 -0.51
CA LYS A 128 -21.88 9.75 -0.39
C LYS A 128 -21.13 8.72 0.46
N ARG A 129 -21.68 8.34 1.62
CA ARG A 129 -21.06 7.33 2.49
C ARG A 129 -20.94 5.96 1.82
N ARG A 130 -21.95 5.53 1.05
CA ARG A 130 -21.89 4.27 0.27
C ARG A 130 -20.75 4.28 -0.73
N PHE A 131 -20.62 5.37 -1.50
CA PHE A 131 -19.54 5.55 -2.46
C PHE A 131 -18.16 5.51 -1.78
N GLU A 132 -17.99 6.21 -0.66
CA GLU A 132 -16.75 6.19 0.12
C GLU A 132 -16.37 4.78 0.59
N VAL A 133 -17.34 3.99 1.11
CA VAL A 133 -17.08 2.61 1.55
C VAL A 133 -16.66 1.72 0.38
N TRP A 134 -17.33 1.79 -0.78
CA TRP A 134 -16.96 0.99 -1.95
C TRP A 134 -15.62 1.39 -2.57
N LYS A 135 -15.24 2.68 -2.50
CA LYS A 135 -13.87 3.11 -2.82
C LYS A 135 -12.85 2.45 -1.89
N ILE A 136 -13.10 2.43 -0.58
CA ILE A 136 -12.18 1.79 0.39
C ILE A 136 -12.05 0.29 0.09
N VAL A 137 -13.16 -0.39 -0.24
CA VAL A 137 -13.14 -1.78 -0.69
C VAL A 137 -12.24 -1.96 -1.92
N LEU A 138 -12.35 -1.10 -2.95
CA LEU A 138 -11.48 -1.15 -4.12
C LEU A 138 -10.00 -1.00 -3.74
N VAL A 139 -9.65 0.00 -2.92
CA VAL A 139 -8.24 0.23 -2.57
C VAL A 139 -7.69 -0.87 -1.65
N LEU A 140 -8.52 -1.45 -0.76
CA LEU A 140 -8.14 -2.63 0.02
C LEU A 140 -7.92 -3.86 -0.87
N LEU A 141 -8.72 -4.07 -1.92
CA LEU A 141 -8.46 -5.11 -2.93
C LEU A 141 -7.14 -4.88 -3.67
N MET A 142 -6.82 -3.63 -4.01
CA MET A 142 -5.53 -3.29 -4.63
C MET A 142 -4.37 -3.59 -3.66
N MET A 143 -4.52 -3.28 -2.37
CA MET A 143 -3.53 -3.62 -1.33
C MET A 143 -3.39 -5.14 -1.15
N GLU A 144 -4.49 -5.90 -1.17
CA GLU A 144 -4.49 -7.37 -1.14
C GLU A 144 -3.75 -7.94 -2.35
N ALA A 145 -4.06 -7.47 -3.55
CA ALA A 145 -3.37 -7.89 -4.78
C ALA A 145 -1.88 -7.60 -4.73
N GLN A 146 -1.48 -6.44 -4.20
CA GLN A 146 -0.07 -6.08 -3.98
C GLN A 146 0.58 -7.04 -2.98
N ALA A 147 -0.05 -7.30 -1.83
CA ALA A 147 0.49 -8.18 -0.79
C ALA A 147 0.66 -9.63 -1.29
N LEU A 148 -0.36 -10.18 -1.95
CA LEU A 148 -0.34 -11.51 -2.56
C LEU A 148 0.75 -11.64 -3.62
N ARG A 149 0.87 -10.65 -4.51
CA ARG A 149 1.95 -10.66 -5.52
C ARG A 149 3.32 -10.63 -4.87
N ARG A 150 3.54 -9.78 -3.86
CA ARG A 150 4.84 -9.69 -3.18
C ARG A 150 5.16 -10.95 -2.37
N LEU A 151 4.15 -11.62 -1.81
CA LEU A 151 4.28 -12.95 -1.20
C LEU A 151 4.72 -13.98 -2.24
N TYR A 152 4.03 -14.03 -3.39
CA TYR A 152 4.38 -14.90 -4.51
C TYR A 152 5.82 -14.66 -5.00
N GLU A 153 6.21 -13.41 -5.25
CA GLU A 153 7.58 -13.07 -5.67
C GLU A 153 8.62 -13.52 -4.64
N THR A 154 8.31 -13.43 -3.35
CA THR A 154 9.21 -13.86 -2.27
C THR A 154 9.39 -15.38 -2.20
N LEU A 155 8.36 -16.14 -2.56
CA LEU A 155 8.41 -17.60 -2.56
C LEU A 155 9.03 -18.17 -3.83
N TYR A 156 8.78 -17.54 -4.99
CA TYR A 156 9.08 -18.15 -6.29
C TYR A 156 10.06 -17.36 -7.17
N VAL A 157 10.24 -16.06 -6.93
CA VAL A 157 11.10 -15.20 -7.79
C VAL A 157 12.41 -14.83 -7.08
N PHE A 158 12.35 -14.54 -5.78
CA PHE A 158 13.52 -14.10 -5.03
C PHE A 158 14.32 -15.26 -4.44
N ASN A 159 15.51 -15.48 -5.01
CA ASN A 159 16.54 -16.33 -4.42
C ASN A 159 17.36 -15.51 -3.41
N TYR A 160 17.07 -15.65 -2.12
CA TYR A 160 17.87 -15.03 -1.06
C TYR A 160 19.10 -15.87 -0.76
N GLY A 161 20.29 -15.30 -0.97
CA GLY A 161 21.54 -15.98 -0.60
C GLY A 161 21.58 -16.30 0.91
N PRO A 162 22.19 -17.45 1.31
CA PRO A 162 22.25 -17.87 2.72
C PRO A 162 22.99 -16.86 3.61
N SER A 163 23.92 -16.11 3.03
CA SER A 163 24.71 -15.06 3.69
C SER A 163 24.01 -13.69 3.71
N ALA A 164 22.86 -13.53 3.04
CA ALA A 164 22.21 -12.24 2.91
C ALA A 164 21.47 -11.85 4.21
N ARG A 165 21.85 -10.71 4.80
CA ARG A 165 21.31 -10.22 6.08
C ARG A 165 20.69 -8.84 5.97
N MET A 166 19.82 -8.52 6.91
CA MET A 166 19.18 -7.22 7.10
C MET A 166 19.28 -6.82 8.57
N HIS A 167 19.46 -5.52 8.85
CA HIS A 167 19.48 -5.03 10.22
C HIS A 167 18.12 -5.22 10.93
N VAL A 168 18.11 -5.49 12.24
CA VAL A 168 16.87 -5.70 13.02
C VAL A 168 15.93 -4.50 12.94
N LEU A 169 16.45 -3.28 12.95
CA LEU A 169 15.61 -2.07 12.80
C LEU A 169 14.93 -2.01 11.42
N GLY A 170 15.61 -2.45 10.35
CA GLY A 170 15.00 -2.61 9.04
C GLY A 170 13.89 -3.67 9.04
N TYR A 171 14.06 -4.74 9.82
CA TYR A 171 13.02 -5.75 10.01
C TYR A 171 11.78 -5.20 10.73
N LEU A 172 11.97 -4.46 11.83
CA LEU A 172 10.89 -3.82 12.56
C LEU A 172 10.18 -2.74 11.71
N ALA A 173 10.93 -1.96 10.93
CA ALA A 173 10.36 -1.00 10.00
C ALA A 173 9.51 -1.68 8.91
N GLY A 174 9.96 -2.86 8.42
CA GLY A 174 9.19 -3.70 7.52
C GLY A 174 7.87 -4.14 8.15
N LEU A 175 7.90 -4.72 9.36
CA LEU A 175 6.68 -5.11 10.08
C LEU A 175 5.72 -3.93 10.28
N PHE A 176 6.24 -2.78 10.73
CA PHE A 176 5.46 -1.57 10.87
C PHE A 176 4.76 -1.19 9.55
N PHE A 177 5.51 -1.15 8.45
CA PHE A 177 4.96 -0.77 7.15
C PHE A 177 3.83 -1.70 6.69
N TYR A 178 4.04 -3.01 6.73
CA TYR A 178 3.06 -3.99 6.24
C TYR A 178 1.84 -4.14 7.15
N THR A 179 1.91 -3.69 8.40
CA THR A 179 0.74 -3.55 9.28
C THR A 179 0.04 -2.19 9.09
N ALA A 180 0.80 -1.09 9.07
CA ALA A 180 0.25 0.26 9.03
C ALA A 180 -0.36 0.63 7.67
N ALA A 181 0.20 0.14 6.55
CA ALA A 181 -0.28 0.52 5.22
C ALA A 181 -1.72 0.05 4.93
N PRO A 182 -2.10 -1.22 5.15
CA PRO A 182 -3.49 -1.66 5.02
C PRO A 182 -4.45 -0.92 5.95
N LEU A 183 -4.03 -0.70 7.20
CA LEU A 183 -4.82 0.04 8.19
C LEU A 183 -5.03 1.50 7.78
N SER A 184 -4.04 2.12 7.15
CA SER A 184 -4.12 3.52 6.69
C SER A 184 -5.17 3.69 5.60
N VAL A 185 -5.14 2.80 4.61
CA VAL A 185 -6.12 2.76 3.50
C VAL A 185 -7.54 2.50 4.02
N GLY A 186 -7.69 1.58 4.99
CA GLY A 186 -8.97 1.23 5.57
C GLY A 186 -9.43 2.13 6.72
N SER A 187 -8.62 3.09 7.17
CA SER A 187 -8.73 3.69 8.51
C SER A 187 -10.09 4.34 8.81
N THR A 188 -10.70 4.95 7.80
CA THR A 188 -11.99 5.65 7.89
C THR A 188 -13.21 4.73 7.93
N CYS A 189 -13.06 3.44 7.60
CA CYS A 189 -14.16 2.46 7.60
C CYS A 189 -13.87 1.21 8.45
N ALA A 190 -12.60 0.96 8.80
CA ALA A 190 -12.18 -0.26 9.48
C ALA A 190 -12.89 -0.43 10.84
N VAL A 191 -13.01 0.64 11.62
CA VAL A 191 -13.67 0.62 12.93
C VAL A 191 -15.16 0.29 12.79
N ASP A 192 -15.85 0.93 11.84
CA ASP A 192 -17.26 0.64 11.56
C ASP A 192 -17.47 -0.81 11.11
N ALA A 193 -16.61 -1.30 10.22
CA ALA A 193 -16.68 -2.67 9.70
C ALA A 193 -16.44 -3.72 10.79
N ILE A 194 -15.42 -3.53 11.63
CA ILE A 194 -15.10 -4.44 12.74
C ILE A 194 -16.25 -4.48 13.76
N ASN A 195 -16.78 -3.31 14.15
CA ASN A 195 -17.90 -3.24 15.07
C ASN A 195 -19.15 -3.91 14.50
N TYR A 196 -19.41 -3.74 13.20
CA TYR A 196 -20.51 -4.39 12.52
C TYR A 196 -20.36 -5.91 12.53
N VAL A 197 -19.20 -6.44 12.13
CA VAL A 197 -18.93 -7.88 12.17
C VAL A 197 -19.06 -8.43 13.59
N GLY A 198 -18.51 -7.73 14.60
CA GLY A 198 -18.64 -8.11 16.00
C GLY A 198 -20.10 -8.18 16.46
N SER A 199 -20.93 -7.20 16.08
CA SER A 199 -22.36 -7.20 16.40
C SER A 199 -23.11 -8.39 15.78
N GLN A 200 -22.76 -8.77 14.54
CA GLN A 200 -23.36 -9.91 13.86
C GLN A 200 -22.94 -11.24 14.49
N ILE A 201 -21.69 -11.35 14.97
CA ILE A 201 -21.22 -12.53 15.72
C ILE A 201 -21.97 -12.64 17.05
N VAL A 202 -22.14 -11.54 17.79
CA VAL A 202 -22.90 -11.55 19.05
C VAL A 202 -24.36 -11.92 18.80
N GLU A 203 -25.00 -11.33 17.78
CA GLU A 203 -26.37 -11.66 17.40
C GLU A 203 -26.51 -13.15 17.03
N PHE A 204 -25.53 -13.71 16.31
CA PHE A 204 -25.47 -15.13 15.99
C PHE A 204 -25.35 -16.01 17.24
N ILE A 205 -24.50 -15.63 18.20
CA ILE A 205 -24.33 -16.36 19.47
C ILE A 205 -25.63 -16.32 20.29
N VAL A 206 -26.31 -15.18 20.36
CA VAL A 206 -27.50 -14.98 21.19
C VAL A 206 -28.75 -15.62 20.57
N ASN A 207 -28.98 -15.43 19.27
CA ASN A 207 -30.21 -15.87 18.61
C ASN A 207 -30.16 -17.30 18.05
N GLY A 208 -28.98 -17.92 18.00
CA GLY A 208 -28.79 -19.29 17.51
C GLY A 208 -28.93 -19.43 15.99
N ARG A 209 -28.46 -20.59 15.48
CA ARG A 209 -28.29 -20.90 14.05
C ARG A 209 -29.60 -20.92 13.21
N SER A 210 -30.77 -20.89 13.83
CA SER A 210 -32.08 -21.17 13.19
C SER A 210 -32.68 -20.04 12.35
N ARG A 211 -31.98 -18.91 12.17
CA ARG A 211 -32.46 -17.75 11.40
C ARG A 211 -31.50 -17.31 10.27
N MET A 212 -30.69 -18.20 9.70
CA MET A 212 -29.94 -17.81 8.50
C MET A 212 -30.88 -17.77 7.29
N PRO A 213 -30.98 -16.63 6.59
CA PRO A 213 -31.43 -16.65 5.20
C PRO A 213 -30.45 -17.48 4.40
N ASP A 214 -30.94 -18.26 3.44
CA ASP A 214 -30.08 -19.03 2.54
C ASP A 214 -29.06 -18.10 1.88
N VAL A 215 -27.77 -18.41 2.06
CA VAL A 215 -26.69 -17.68 1.40
C VAL A 215 -26.59 -18.23 -0.02
N GLU A 216 -27.41 -17.69 -0.92
CA GLU A 216 -27.27 -17.97 -2.35
C GLU A 216 -25.95 -17.37 -2.86
N PHE A 217 -24.96 -18.23 -3.07
CA PHE A 217 -23.58 -17.90 -3.47
C PHE A 217 -23.38 -17.76 -4.98
N PHE A 218 -24.45 -17.50 -5.75
CA PHE A 218 -24.36 -17.41 -7.19
C PHE A 218 -24.95 -16.10 -7.67
N HIS A 219 -24.09 -15.16 -8.09
CA HIS A 219 -24.28 -14.13 -9.13
C HIS A 219 -23.27 -12.98 -8.90
N TRP A 220 -22.87 -12.30 -9.98
CA TRP A 220 -21.99 -11.12 -9.99
C TRP A 220 -22.54 -9.89 -9.23
N GLU A 221 -23.67 -10.03 -8.53
CA GLU A 221 -24.36 -9.01 -7.71
C GLU A 221 -23.43 -8.30 -6.72
N PRO A 222 -22.54 -8.98 -5.96
CA PRO A 222 -21.67 -8.32 -4.98
C PRO A 222 -20.62 -7.40 -5.61
N LEU A 223 -20.30 -7.59 -6.89
CA LEU A 223 -19.29 -6.81 -7.61
C LEU A 223 -19.87 -5.59 -8.32
N LYS A 224 -21.19 -5.57 -8.58
CA LYS A 224 -21.88 -4.45 -9.28
C LYS A 224 -21.52 -3.08 -8.71
N PRO A 225 -21.47 -2.87 -7.37
CA PRO A 225 -21.13 -1.56 -6.79
C PRO A 225 -19.77 -1.00 -7.19
N LEU A 226 -18.77 -1.85 -7.48
CA LEU A 226 -17.45 -1.40 -7.91
C LEU A 226 -17.47 -0.76 -9.30
N PHE A 227 -18.35 -1.21 -10.20
CA PHE A 227 -18.47 -0.63 -11.54
C PHE A 227 -19.11 0.76 -11.55
N TYR A 228 -19.80 1.15 -10.47
CA TYR A 228 -20.33 2.51 -10.30
C TYR A 228 -19.30 3.49 -9.72
N LEU A 229 -18.06 3.06 -9.48
CA LEU A 229 -16.98 3.95 -9.06
C LEU A 229 -16.57 4.89 -10.20
N GLY A 230 -16.09 6.08 -9.82
CA GLY A 230 -15.76 7.14 -10.77
C GLY A 230 -14.51 6.85 -11.61
N TRP A 231 -14.34 7.63 -12.69
CA TRP A 231 -13.18 7.51 -13.60
C TRP A 231 -11.84 7.70 -12.88
N CYS A 232 -11.76 8.52 -11.83
CA CYS A 232 -10.55 8.68 -11.03
C CYS A 232 -10.12 7.36 -10.37
N GLN A 233 -11.07 6.55 -9.90
CA GLN A 233 -10.80 5.25 -9.28
C GLN A 233 -10.20 4.29 -10.30
N TRP A 234 -10.80 4.21 -11.49
CA TRP A 234 -10.33 3.35 -12.56
C TRP A 234 -9.00 3.80 -13.14
N PHE A 235 -8.75 5.11 -13.23
CA PHE A 235 -7.44 5.64 -13.60
C PHE A 235 -6.37 5.29 -12.55
N GLY A 236 -6.68 5.43 -11.26
CA GLY A 236 -5.80 4.99 -10.16
C GLY A 236 -5.51 3.49 -10.22
N ALA A 237 -6.53 2.66 -10.48
CA ALA A 237 -6.39 1.22 -10.67
C ALA A 237 -5.52 0.86 -11.90
N ALA A 238 -5.69 1.57 -13.02
CA ALA A 238 -4.85 1.40 -14.20
C ALA A 238 -3.38 1.74 -13.91
N LEU A 239 -3.13 2.84 -13.19
CA LEU A 239 -1.78 3.23 -12.77
C LEU A 239 -1.15 2.19 -11.84
N PHE A 240 -1.93 1.65 -10.92
CA PHE A 240 -1.52 0.56 -10.03
C PHE A 240 -1.12 -0.70 -10.81
N VAL A 241 -1.93 -1.12 -11.78
CA VAL A 241 -1.63 -2.29 -12.63
C VAL A 241 -0.37 -2.04 -13.44
N TRP A 242 -0.24 -0.85 -14.04
CA TRP A 242 0.94 -0.46 -14.80
C TRP A 242 2.23 -0.53 -13.98
N GLY A 243 2.24 0.10 -12.79
CA GLY A 243 3.37 0.02 -11.87
C GLY A 243 3.67 -1.41 -11.39
N SER A 244 2.63 -2.22 -11.17
CA SER A 244 2.76 -3.63 -10.77
C SER A 244 3.42 -4.49 -11.84
N ILE A 245 3.07 -4.29 -13.12
CA ILE A 245 3.68 -5.01 -14.24
C ILE A 245 5.17 -4.70 -14.35
N HIS A 246 5.54 -3.41 -14.33
CA HIS A 246 6.95 -3.00 -14.41
C HIS A 246 7.75 -3.47 -13.21
N GLN A 247 7.19 -3.36 -12.00
CA GLN A 247 7.87 -3.87 -10.82
C GLN A 247 8.10 -5.38 -10.89
N LEU A 248 7.10 -6.16 -11.30
CA LEU A 248 7.20 -7.61 -11.44
C LEU A 248 8.29 -7.99 -12.45
N ARG A 249 8.33 -7.33 -13.62
CA ARG A 249 9.37 -7.54 -14.63
C ARG A 249 10.76 -7.23 -14.06
N CYS A 250 10.91 -6.12 -13.36
CA CYS A 250 12.18 -5.75 -12.73
C CYS A 250 12.63 -6.77 -11.67
N HIS A 251 11.71 -7.31 -10.87
CA HIS A 251 12.01 -8.36 -9.90
C HIS A 251 12.41 -9.68 -10.58
N ALA A 252 11.73 -10.07 -11.66
CA ALA A 252 12.08 -11.26 -12.44
C ALA A 252 13.49 -11.13 -13.05
N ILE A 253 13.85 -9.96 -13.60
CA ILE A 253 15.21 -9.68 -14.07
C ILE A 253 16.22 -9.86 -12.92
N LEU A 254 15.99 -9.23 -11.76
CA LEU A 254 16.89 -9.34 -10.61
C LEU A 254 16.99 -10.77 -10.06
N GLY A 255 15.89 -11.53 -10.09
CA GLY A 255 15.86 -12.94 -9.70
C GLY A 255 16.72 -13.81 -10.62
N SER A 256 16.55 -13.66 -11.94
CA SER A 256 17.28 -14.44 -12.95
C SER A 256 18.80 -14.21 -12.90
N LEU A 257 19.24 -12.99 -12.61
CA LEU A 257 20.67 -12.67 -12.49
C LEU A 257 21.36 -13.43 -11.36
N ARG A 258 20.63 -13.75 -10.28
CA ARG A 258 21.17 -14.53 -9.14
C ARG A 258 21.25 -16.01 -9.43
N GLU A 259 20.39 -16.52 -10.31
CA GLU A 259 20.39 -17.92 -10.71
C GLU A 259 21.58 -18.22 -11.64
N GLN A 260 21.91 -17.29 -12.55
CA GLN A 260 22.92 -17.51 -13.57
C GLN A 260 24.38 -17.51 -13.06
N ARG A 261 24.72 -16.75 -12.01
CA ARG A 261 26.12 -16.60 -11.54
C ARG A 261 26.34 -16.91 -10.06
N GLY A 262 25.36 -17.52 -9.40
CA GLY A 262 25.41 -17.79 -7.97
C GLY A 262 25.05 -16.57 -7.11
N ALA A 263 24.66 -16.82 -5.86
CA ALA A 263 24.01 -15.83 -5.00
C ALA A 263 24.92 -14.66 -4.54
N ASP A 264 26.24 -14.78 -4.66
CA ASP A 264 27.22 -13.87 -4.06
C ASP A 264 27.89 -12.91 -5.08
N GLU A 265 27.78 -13.17 -6.39
CA GLU A 265 28.32 -12.28 -7.43
C GLU A 265 27.25 -11.29 -7.92
N TYR A 266 27.58 -9.99 -7.92
CA TYR A 266 26.66 -8.94 -8.36
C TYR A 266 26.86 -8.60 -9.84
N ILE A 267 25.75 -8.42 -10.55
CA ILE A 267 25.71 -8.05 -11.97
C ILE A 267 24.96 -6.72 -12.14
N ILE A 268 25.33 -5.97 -13.18
CA ILE A 268 24.58 -4.78 -13.62
C ILE A 268 23.30 -5.25 -14.35
N PRO A 269 22.11 -4.96 -13.81
CA PRO A 269 20.85 -5.35 -14.46
C PRO A 269 20.60 -4.52 -15.72
N ASN A 270 20.02 -5.16 -16.74
CA ASN A 270 19.61 -4.56 -18.01
C ASN A 270 18.19 -5.02 -18.36
N GLY A 271 17.49 -4.26 -19.20
CA GLY A 271 16.10 -4.51 -19.60
C GLY A 271 15.05 -3.73 -18.79
N ASP A 272 13.87 -3.55 -19.40
CA ASP A 272 12.81 -2.68 -18.90
C ASP A 272 13.34 -1.27 -18.52
N TRP A 273 12.96 -0.72 -17.36
CA TRP A 273 13.42 0.59 -16.92
C TRP A 273 14.85 0.60 -16.35
N PHE A 274 15.54 -0.55 -16.26
CA PHE A 274 16.94 -0.56 -15.82
C PHE A 274 17.87 0.21 -16.76
N GLU A 275 17.47 0.42 -18.03
CA GLU A 275 18.25 1.23 -18.97
C GLU A 275 18.34 2.71 -18.57
N TYR A 276 17.36 3.21 -17.83
CA TYR A 276 17.28 4.62 -17.46
C TYR A 276 17.65 4.86 -16.00
N VAL A 277 17.32 3.93 -15.10
CA VAL A 277 17.51 4.10 -13.66
C VAL A 277 18.08 2.86 -12.99
N SER A 278 18.80 3.03 -11.89
CA SER A 278 19.40 1.94 -11.11
C SER A 278 18.37 1.12 -10.35
N CYS A 279 17.28 1.75 -9.89
CA CYS A 279 16.26 1.13 -9.04
C CYS A 279 14.84 1.29 -9.62
N PRO A 280 14.56 0.77 -10.83
CA PRO A 280 13.25 0.88 -11.46
C PRO A 280 12.15 0.14 -10.70
N HIS A 281 12.48 -0.96 -10.00
CA HIS A 281 11.55 -1.66 -9.13
C HIS A 281 11.07 -0.80 -7.95
N TYR A 282 11.87 0.17 -7.50
CA TYR A 282 11.44 1.16 -6.51
C TYR A 282 10.55 2.22 -7.14
N LEU A 283 10.86 2.67 -8.36
CA LEU A 283 9.96 3.55 -9.13
C LEU A 283 8.60 2.89 -9.37
N GLY A 284 8.57 1.60 -9.74
CA GLY A 284 7.34 0.83 -9.89
C GLY A 284 6.50 0.78 -8.62
N GLU A 285 7.12 0.61 -7.44
CA GLU A 285 6.40 0.70 -6.16
C GLU A 285 5.82 2.11 -5.93
N ILE A 286 6.57 3.18 -6.24
CA ILE A 286 6.04 4.56 -6.13
C ILE A 286 4.81 4.72 -7.02
N VAL A 287 4.84 4.21 -8.25
CA VAL A 287 3.70 4.26 -9.18
C VAL A 287 2.49 3.47 -8.64
N ILE A 288 2.71 2.31 -8.02
CA ILE A 288 1.67 1.51 -7.35
C ILE A 288 0.97 2.32 -6.26
N TYR A 289 1.73 2.93 -5.34
CA TYR A 289 1.14 3.71 -4.25
C TYR A 289 0.54 5.04 -4.72
N ALA A 290 1.05 5.63 -5.81
CA ALA A 290 0.38 6.75 -6.48
C ALA A 290 -0.99 6.33 -7.04
N GLY A 291 -1.08 5.13 -7.63
CA GLY A 291 -2.35 4.54 -8.08
C GLY A 291 -3.34 4.33 -6.93
N ILE A 292 -2.89 3.81 -5.79
CA ILE A 292 -3.68 3.67 -4.56
C ILE A 292 -4.16 5.03 -4.04
N LEU A 293 -3.27 6.03 -3.98
CA LEU A 293 -3.62 7.39 -3.55
C LEU A 293 -4.70 7.99 -4.45
N LEU A 294 -4.55 7.89 -5.77
CA LEU A 294 -5.56 8.37 -6.73
C LEU A 294 -6.89 7.59 -6.61
N ALA A 295 -6.82 6.27 -6.46
CA ALA A 295 -8.01 5.44 -6.31
C ALA A 295 -8.78 5.75 -5.01
N SER A 296 -8.09 6.12 -3.93
CA SER A 296 -8.72 6.58 -2.68
C SER A 296 -9.49 7.91 -2.84
N GLY A 297 -9.21 8.67 -3.91
CA GLY A 297 -9.75 10.00 -4.19
C GLY A 297 -8.80 11.13 -3.81
N GLY A 298 -7.63 10.85 -3.21
CA GLY A 298 -6.58 11.85 -2.99
C GLY A 298 -6.85 12.88 -1.88
N PHE A 299 -7.89 12.70 -1.07
CA PHE A 299 -8.27 13.64 -0.01
C PHE A 299 -7.90 13.18 1.41
N ASP A 300 -7.59 11.90 1.62
CA ASP A 300 -7.26 11.38 2.95
C ASP A 300 -5.80 11.67 3.32
N PRO A 301 -5.53 12.50 4.36
CA PRO A 301 -4.17 12.78 4.82
C PRO A 301 -3.39 11.54 5.24
N THR A 302 -4.08 10.49 5.73
CA THR A 302 -3.43 9.25 6.17
C THR A 302 -2.83 8.50 4.98
N VAL A 303 -3.54 8.48 3.85
CA VAL A 303 -3.05 7.86 2.60
C VAL A 303 -1.92 8.68 1.98
N TRP A 304 -1.98 10.02 2.08
CA TRP A 304 -0.85 10.88 1.70
C TRP A 304 0.40 10.60 2.53
N LEU A 305 0.27 10.47 3.85
CA LEU A 305 1.41 10.16 4.72
C LEU A 305 2.03 8.79 4.39
N LEU A 306 1.21 7.78 4.11
CA LEU A 306 1.67 6.49 3.58
C LEU A 306 2.45 6.68 2.27
N PHE A 307 1.91 7.43 1.31
CA PHE A 307 2.57 7.68 0.03
C PHE A 307 3.91 8.41 0.22
N PHE A 308 3.95 9.46 1.05
CA PHE A 308 5.18 10.19 1.35
C PHE A 308 6.24 9.32 2.02
N PHE A 309 5.85 8.41 2.93
CA PHE A 309 6.76 7.44 3.50
C PHE A 309 7.35 6.53 2.40
N VAL A 310 6.51 5.97 1.53
CA VAL A 310 6.93 5.11 0.41
C VAL A 310 7.94 5.83 -0.47
N VAL A 311 7.63 7.04 -0.93
CA VAL A 311 8.52 7.85 -1.76
C VAL A 311 9.84 8.12 -1.04
N SER A 312 9.80 8.62 0.20
CA SER A 312 11.00 9.00 0.95
C SER A 312 11.93 7.81 1.18
N ASN A 313 11.37 6.68 1.65
CA ASN A 313 12.11 5.46 1.93
C ASN A 313 12.75 4.87 0.67
N LEU A 314 12.01 4.85 -0.45
CA LEU A 314 12.49 4.27 -1.70
C LEU A 314 13.48 5.16 -2.43
N VAL A 315 13.31 6.48 -2.40
CA VAL A 315 14.28 7.44 -2.92
C VAL A 315 15.60 7.35 -2.14
N PHE A 316 15.52 7.26 -0.81
CA PHE A 316 16.71 7.06 0.03
C PHE A 316 17.41 5.73 -0.31
N ALA A 317 16.67 4.63 -0.36
CA ALA A 317 17.23 3.32 -0.71
C ALA A 317 17.82 3.27 -2.13
N ALA A 318 17.20 3.97 -3.09
CA ALA A 318 17.70 4.08 -4.46
C ALA A 318 19.02 4.86 -4.51
N ALA A 319 19.13 5.97 -3.78
CA ALA A 319 20.33 6.79 -3.74
C ALA A 319 21.55 6.00 -3.21
N GLU A 320 21.36 5.24 -2.12
CA GLU A 320 22.43 4.38 -1.58
C GLU A 320 22.75 3.21 -2.52
N THR A 321 21.74 2.63 -3.17
CA THR A 321 21.96 1.56 -4.15
C THR A 321 22.71 2.03 -5.40
N HIS A 322 22.36 3.21 -5.91
CA HIS A 322 23.00 3.85 -7.05
C HIS A 322 24.47 4.18 -6.73
N ARG A 323 24.74 4.76 -5.55
CA ARG A 323 26.11 4.99 -5.07
C ARG A 323 26.92 3.71 -4.97
N TRP A 324 26.32 2.65 -4.42
CA TRP A 324 26.98 1.35 -4.32
C TRP A 324 27.35 0.79 -5.71
N TYR A 325 26.47 0.94 -6.72
CA TYR A 325 26.77 0.49 -8.08
C TYR A 325 27.98 1.22 -8.68
N HIS A 326 28.04 2.55 -8.54
CA HIS A 326 29.19 3.35 -9.00
C HIS A 326 30.50 3.01 -8.28
N GLN A 327 30.44 2.66 -7.00
CA GLN A 327 31.63 2.24 -6.24
C GLN A 327 32.09 0.82 -6.57
N LYS A 328 31.16 -0.06 -6.96
CA LYS A 328 31.43 -1.47 -7.19
C LYS A 328 31.88 -1.77 -8.62
N PHE A 329 31.33 -1.05 -9.61
CA PHE A 329 31.59 -1.32 -11.03
C PHE A 329 32.17 -0.09 -11.71
N GLU A 330 33.40 -0.21 -12.20
CA GLU A 330 34.03 0.84 -13.02
C GLU A 330 33.28 1.06 -14.34
N SER A 331 32.66 0.01 -14.89
CA SER A 331 31.89 0.04 -16.14
C SER A 331 30.41 0.42 -15.97
N TYR A 332 30.01 0.95 -14.80
CA TYR A 332 28.61 1.31 -14.57
C TYR A 332 28.15 2.46 -15.49
N PRO A 333 26.99 2.36 -16.18
CA PRO A 333 26.56 3.40 -17.12
C PRO A 333 26.37 4.77 -16.45
N PRO A 334 27.09 5.82 -16.89
CA PRO A 334 27.03 7.14 -16.25
C PRO A 334 25.74 7.91 -16.53
N SER A 335 24.99 7.50 -17.56
CA SER A 335 23.70 8.09 -17.93
C SER A 335 22.56 7.68 -17.01
N ARG A 336 22.69 6.54 -16.29
CA ARG A 336 21.63 6.03 -15.41
C ARG A 336 21.46 6.93 -14.20
N LYS A 337 20.21 7.16 -13.83
CA LYS A 337 19.80 7.90 -12.63
C LYS A 337 19.44 6.94 -11.50
N ALA A 338 19.28 7.42 -10.27
CA ALA A 338 19.00 6.56 -9.13
C ALA A 338 17.59 5.92 -9.23
N ILE A 339 16.55 6.73 -9.49
CA ILE A 339 15.16 6.29 -9.45
C ILE A 339 14.21 7.05 -10.38
N ILE A 340 14.40 8.35 -10.63
CA ILE A 340 13.57 9.14 -11.54
C ILE A 340 14.32 9.33 -12.86
N PRO A 341 13.81 8.78 -13.98
CA PRO A 341 14.46 8.92 -15.28
C PRO A 341 14.76 10.38 -15.60
N TRP A 342 15.98 10.64 -16.08
CA TRP A 342 16.48 11.97 -16.47
C TRP A 342 16.56 13.04 -15.36
N ILE A 343 16.07 12.77 -14.15
CA ILE A 343 16.01 13.75 -13.04
C ILE A 343 16.94 13.35 -11.90
N TYR A 344 16.71 12.20 -11.26
CA TYR A 344 17.39 11.82 -10.01
C TYR A 344 17.76 10.36 -9.92
#